data_AF-A0A966KYJ7-F1
#
_entry.id   AF-A0A966KYJ7-F1
#
_cell.length_a   1.000
_cell.length_b   1.000
_cell.length_c   1.000
_cell.angle_alpha   90.00
_cell.angle_beta   90.00
_cell.angle_gamma   90.00
#
_symmetry.space_group_name_H-M   'P 1'
#
loop_
_entity.id
_entity.type
_entity.pdbx_description
1 polymer ?
#
loop_
_entity_poly.entity_id
_entity_poly.type
_entity_poly.pdbx_seq_one_letter_code
_entity_poly.pdbx_strand_id
1 'polypeptide(L)'
;MLVGTGAIILGLSKTLVSYIVACSIIGVFGVITNSSNQAIWQSKVPPDLQGRVFSARRVIAQCVSILPMATSGPLVDNFLTPIFNNSSVIVLNKSINLISIFGDGNGGAISLLSFLAGGMIVIISLLSFLFPVIMRVEEESYEEEIDEEDFITD
;
A
#
# COMPACT_ATOMS: atom_id res chain seq x y z
N MET A 1 -0.83 -8.21 -0.09
CA MET A 1 -2.16 -8.76 -0.45
C MET A 1 -3.18 -8.56 0.67
N LEU A 2 -2.98 -9.11 1.87
CA LEU A 2 -3.95 -9.06 2.97
C LEU A 2 -4.31 -7.64 3.44
N VAL A 3 -3.34 -6.72 3.46
CA VAL A 3 -3.60 -5.29 3.70
C VAL A 3 -4.57 -4.70 2.66
N GLY A 4 -4.38 -5.06 1.38
CA GLY A 4 -5.26 -4.64 0.29
C GLY A 4 -6.66 -5.23 0.42
N THR A 5 -6.76 -6.51 0.80
CA THR A 5 -8.05 -7.14 1.12
C THR A 5 -8.75 -6.43 2.29
N GLY A 6 -8.01 -6.06 3.33
CA GLY A 6 -8.54 -5.25 4.43
C GLY A 6 -9.09 -3.90 3.96
N ALA A 7 -8.38 -3.20 3.07
CA ALA A 7 -8.84 -1.94 2.48
C ALA A 7 -10.09 -2.09 1.58
N ILE A 8 -10.21 -3.22 0.86
CA ILE A 8 -11.43 -3.57 0.12
C ILE A 8 -12.62 -3.75 1.07
N ILE A 9 -12.42 -4.50 2.17
CA ILE A 9 -13.46 -4.70 3.18
C ILE A 9 -13.83 -3.37 3.83
N LEU A 10 -12.85 -2.50 4.10
CA LEU A 10 -13.07 -1.17 4.64
C LEU A 10 -13.99 -0.34 3.73
N GLY A 11 -13.73 -0.34 2.42
CA GLY A 11 -14.57 0.35 1.44
C GLY A 11 -15.99 -0.22 1.31
N LEU A 12 -16.21 -1.48 1.68
CA LEU A 12 -17.54 -2.13 1.67
C LEU A 12 -18.23 -2.11 3.05
N SER A 13 -17.59 -1.53 4.05
CA SER A 13 -18.06 -1.57 5.43
C SER A 13 -19.26 -0.65 5.64
N LYS A 14 -20.38 -1.22 6.10
CA LYS A 14 -21.60 -0.48 6.45
C LYS A 14 -21.93 -0.50 7.94
N THR A 15 -21.30 -1.42 8.68
CA THR A 15 -21.50 -1.57 10.12
C THR A 15 -20.20 -1.30 10.86
N LEU A 16 -20.32 -0.83 12.10
CA LEU A 16 -19.16 -0.58 12.96
C LEU A 16 -18.28 -1.83 13.12
N VAL A 17 -18.89 -3.02 13.21
CA VAL A 17 -18.18 -4.29 13.32
C VAL A 17 -17.33 -4.57 12.06
N SER A 18 -17.90 -4.40 10.85
CA SER A 18 -17.15 -4.58 9.60
C SER A 18 -15.97 -3.61 9.49
N TYR A 19 -16.15 -2.37 9.93
CA TYR A 19 -15.10 -1.35 9.96
C TYR A 19 -13.95 -1.73 10.91
N ILE A 20 -14.28 -2.19 12.13
CA ILE A 20 -13.27 -2.64 13.11
C ILE A 20 -12.47 -3.81 12.55
N VAL A 21 -13.14 -4.82 11.99
CA VAL A 21 -12.48 -5.99 11.40
C VAL A 21 -11.53 -5.57 10.27
N ALA A 22 -11.98 -4.70 9.37
CA ALA A 22 -11.16 -4.19 8.28
C ALA A 22 -9.90 -3.46 8.80
N CYS A 23 -10.06 -2.55 9.76
CA CYS A 23 -8.95 -1.83 10.39
C CYS A 23 -7.98 -2.77 11.12
N SER A 24 -8.47 -3.80 11.80
CA SER A 24 -7.62 -4.80 12.46
C SER A 24 -6.78 -5.59 11.45
N ILE A 25 -7.36 -6.01 10.32
CA ILE A 25 -6.62 -6.69 9.24
C ILE A 25 -5.52 -5.77 8.70
N ILE A 26 -5.87 -4.52 8.35
CA ILE A 26 -4.91 -3.54 7.83
C ILE A 26 -3.77 -3.31 8.84
N GLY A 27 -4.10 -3.12 10.12
CA GLY A 27 -3.12 -2.85 11.18
C GLY A 27 -2.16 -4.02 11.40
N VAL A 28 -2.68 -5.22 11.65
CA VAL A 28 -1.87 -6.41 11.96
C VAL A 28 -0.95 -6.75 10.80
N PHE A 29 -1.49 -6.90 9.60
CA PHE A 29 -0.67 -7.27 8.44
C PHE A 29 0.21 -6.13 7.95
N GLY A 30 -0.17 -4.87 8.18
CA GLY A 30 0.66 -3.71 7.92
C GLY A 30 1.94 -3.72 8.76
N VAL A 31 1.81 -3.99 10.07
CA VAL A 31 2.96 -4.12 10.97
C VAL A 31 3.85 -5.28 10.57
N ILE A 32 3.29 -6.46 10.34
CA ILE A 32 4.06 -7.65 9.93
C ILE A 32 4.87 -7.36 8.65
N THR A 33 4.22 -6.79 7.63
CA THR A 33 4.87 -6.46 6.35
C THR A 33 6.03 -5.48 6.55
N ASN A 34 5.83 -4.43 7.37
CA ASN A 34 6.88 -3.45 7.64
C ASN A 34 8.03 -4.04 8.46
N SER A 35 7.75 -4.91 9.43
CA SER A 35 8.77 -5.58 10.24
C SER A 35 9.62 -6.53 9.39
N SER A 36 9.01 -7.35 8.54
CA SER A 36 9.73 -8.22 7.60
C SER A 36 10.59 -7.42 6.63
N ASN A 37 10.05 -6.34 6.06
CA ASN A 37 10.80 -5.44 5.17
C ASN A 37 11.97 -4.74 5.89
N GLN A 38 11.86 -4.46 7.18
CA GLN A 38 12.99 -3.94 7.95
C GLN A 38 14.04 -5.02 8.22
N ALA A 39 13.61 -6.23 8.60
CA ALA A 39 14.52 -7.36 8.87
C ALA A 39 15.37 -7.75 7.66
N ILE A 40 14.76 -7.84 6.47
CA ILE A 40 15.49 -8.13 5.20
C ILE A 40 16.55 -7.07 4.93
N TRP A 41 16.23 -5.79 5.13
CA TRP A 41 17.22 -4.72 4.93
C TRP A 41 18.31 -4.73 5.99
N GLN A 42 17.98 -5.08 7.24
CA GLN A 42 18.99 -5.20 8.29
C GLN A 42 19.94 -6.38 8.08
N SER A 43 19.47 -7.49 7.50
CA SER A 43 20.35 -8.64 7.21
C SER A 43 21.30 -8.37 6.04
N LYS A 44 20.92 -7.51 5.08
CA LYS A 44 21.73 -7.19 3.90
C LYS A 44 22.65 -6.00 4.08
N VAL A 45 22.41 -5.11 5.05
CA VAL A 45 23.20 -3.89 5.23
C VAL A 45 24.23 -4.07 6.35
N PRO A 46 25.54 -3.89 6.06
CA PRO A 46 26.60 -3.96 7.07
C PRO A 46 26.34 -3.00 8.25
N PRO A 47 26.65 -3.40 9.50
CA PRO A 47 26.37 -2.62 10.70
C PRO A 47 26.81 -1.16 10.61
N ASP A 48 27.98 -0.91 10.03
CA ASP A 48 28.58 0.43 9.94
C ASP A 48 27.85 1.38 8.99
N LEU A 49 27.06 0.83 8.06
CA LEU A 49 26.33 1.60 7.06
C LEU A 49 24.82 1.72 7.36
N GLN A 50 24.30 1.00 8.35
CA GLN A 50 22.86 0.97 8.65
C GLN A 50 22.30 2.38 8.92
N GLY A 51 22.98 3.19 9.73
CA GLY A 51 22.53 4.55 10.03
C GLY A 51 22.34 5.43 8.78
N ARG A 52 23.23 5.30 7.79
CA ARG A 52 23.17 6.07 6.54
C ARG A 52 22.10 5.54 5.59
N VAL A 53 22.04 4.22 5.40
CA VAL A 53 21.09 3.57 4.49
C VAL A 53 19.65 3.77 4.97
N PHE A 54 19.38 3.54 6.26
CA PHE A 54 18.03 3.72 6.81
C PHE A 54 17.59 5.18 6.83
N SER A 55 18.50 6.14 7.05
CA SER A 55 18.19 7.57 6.96
C SER A 55 17.81 7.99 5.55
N ALA A 56 18.60 7.58 4.54
CA ALA A 56 18.30 7.87 3.13
C ALA A 56 16.96 7.25 2.71
N ARG A 57 16.75 5.98 3.05
CA ARG A 57 15.48 5.27 2.79
C ARG A 57 14.30 5.99 3.42
N ARG A 58 14.43 6.47 4.66
CA ARG A 58 13.35 7.18 5.35
C ARG A 58 13.02 8.50 4.66
N VAL A 59 14.02 9.28 4.25
CA VAL A 59 13.79 10.54 3.51
C VAL A 59 13.05 10.26 2.21
N ILE A 60 13.48 9.27 1.42
CA ILE A 60 12.81 8.89 0.17
C ILE A 60 11.36 8.49 0.44
N ALA A 61 11.12 7.63 1.44
CA ALA A 61 9.77 7.20 1.80
C ALA A 61 8.86 8.38 2.24
N GLN A 62 9.40 9.33 3.01
CA GLN A 62 8.67 10.53 3.40
C GLN A 62 8.32 11.39 2.19
N CYS A 63 9.26 11.65 1.28
CA CYS A 63 9.00 12.40 0.05
C CYS A 63 7.90 11.74 -0.80
N VAL A 64 7.94 10.41 -0.97
CA VAL A 64 6.92 9.66 -1.72
C VAL A 64 5.54 9.77 -1.06
N SER A 65 5.47 9.79 0.28
CA SER A 65 4.20 9.87 1.02
C SER A 65 3.46 11.22 0.86
N ILE A 66 4.19 12.29 0.51
CA ILE A 66 3.60 13.62 0.31
C ILE A 66 2.62 13.61 -0.85
N LEU A 67 2.91 12.89 -1.94
CA LEU A 67 2.05 12.88 -3.13
C LEU A 67 0.65 12.33 -2.82
N PRO A 68 0.47 11.11 -2.26
CA PRO A 68 -0.85 10.63 -1.87
C PRO A 68 -1.57 11.55 -0.88
N MET A 69 -0.86 12.10 0.11
CA MET A 69 -1.46 13.03 1.08
C MET A 69 -1.97 14.31 0.41
N ALA A 70 -1.21 14.89 -0.51
CA ALA A 70 -1.60 16.09 -1.23
C ALA A 70 -2.74 15.84 -2.23
N THR A 71 -2.75 14.69 -2.91
CA THR A 71 -3.72 14.42 -3.98
C THR A 71 -5.03 13.79 -3.51
N SER A 72 -5.02 13.05 -2.38
CA SER A 72 -6.20 12.30 -1.94
C SER A 72 -7.42 13.19 -1.63
N GLY A 73 -7.23 14.31 -0.94
CA GLY A 73 -8.31 15.26 -0.63
C GLY A 73 -8.97 15.83 -1.89
N PRO A 74 -8.23 16.54 -2.77
CA PRO A 74 -8.77 17.06 -4.02
C PRO A 74 -9.38 15.99 -4.92
N LEU A 75 -8.82 14.77 -4.94
CA LEU A 75 -9.37 13.65 -5.70
C LEU A 75 -10.74 13.22 -5.17
N VAL A 76 -10.90 13.13 -3.84
CA VAL A 76 -12.19 12.84 -3.23
C VAL A 76 -13.17 13.96 -3.49
N ASP A 77 -12.83 15.20 -3.12
CA ASP A 77 -13.77 16.31 -3.10
C ASP A 77 -14.18 16.79 -4.49
N ASN A 78 -13.26 16.81 -5.46
CA ASN A 78 -13.53 17.35 -6.80
C ASN A 78 -13.94 16.29 -7.82
N PHE A 79 -13.58 15.01 -7.64
CA PHE A 79 -13.90 13.96 -8.60
C PHE A 79 -14.88 12.92 -8.07
N LEU A 80 -14.65 12.40 -6.86
CA LEU A 80 -15.49 11.31 -6.32
C LEU A 80 -16.78 11.82 -5.71
N THR A 81 -16.73 12.83 -4.84
CA THR A 81 -17.90 13.41 -4.17
C THR A 81 -18.98 13.92 -5.13
N PRO A 82 -18.67 14.58 -6.27
CA PRO A 82 -19.69 14.99 -7.25
C PRO A 82 -20.42 13.82 -7.90
N ILE A 83 -19.80 12.65 -8.00
CA ILE A 83 -20.43 11.44 -8.54
C ILE A 83 -21.51 10.94 -7.57
N PHE A 84 -21.30 11.06 -6.26
CA PHE A 84 -22.25 10.61 -5.24
C PHE A 84 -23.30 11.67 -4.84
N ASN A 85 -23.04 12.96 -5.07
CA ASN A 85 -23.92 14.06 -4.63
C ASN A 85 -24.79 14.69 -5.74
N ASN A 86 -24.43 14.59 -7.02
CA ASN A 86 -25.22 15.22 -8.09
C ASN A 86 -26.50 14.44 -8.43
N SER A 87 -27.65 15.08 -8.24
CA SER A 87 -28.99 14.50 -8.46
C SER A 87 -29.24 13.94 -9.87
N SER A 88 -28.60 14.48 -10.90
CA SER A 88 -28.67 13.98 -12.29
C SER A 88 -27.80 12.72 -12.53
N VAL A 89 -26.64 12.62 -11.84
CA VAL A 89 -25.73 11.47 -11.93
C VAL A 89 -26.17 10.33 -11.02
N ILE A 90 -26.88 10.63 -9.93
CA ILE A 90 -27.48 9.65 -9.00
C ILE A 90 -28.44 8.70 -9.72
N VAL A 91 -29.19 9.17 -10.73
CA VAL A 91 -30.10 8.32 -11.53
C VAL A 91 -29.32 7.29 -12.37
N LEU A 92 -28.17 7.68 -12.91
CA LEU A 92 -27.23 6.79 -13.61
C LEU A 92 -26.51 5.82 -12.65
N ASN A 93 -26.11 6.31 -11.47
CA ASN A 93 -25.47 5.49 -10.42
C ASN A 93 -26.41 4.47 -9.77
N LYS A 94 -27.71 4.78 -9.71
CA LYS A 94 -28.75 3.81 -9.32
C LYS A 94 -28.85 2.67 -10.34
N SER A 95 -28.56 2.92 -11.62
CA SER A 95 -28.51 1.90 -12.67
C SER A 95 -27.28 0.98 -12.58
N ILE A 96 -26.20 1.40 -11.91
CA ILE A 96 -24.95 0.63 -11.75
C ILE A 96 -24.82 0.05 -10.31
N ASN A 97 -25.80 0.29 -9.43
CA ASN A 97 -25.82 -0.15 -8.02
C ASN A 97 -24.68 0.40 -7.12
N LEU A 98 -23.91 1.39 -7.56
CA LEU A 98 -22.79 1.97 -6.78
C LEU A 98 -23.25 2.54 -5.42
N ILE A 99 -24.38 3.23 -5.39
CA ILE A 99 -24.96 3.80 -4.16
C ILE A 99 -25.41 2.69 -3.20
N SER A 100 -25.92 1.58 -3.74
CA SER A 100 -26.32 0.43 -2.92
C SER A 100 -25.12 -0.24 -2.27
N ILE A 101 -23.96 -0.26 -2.94
CA ILE A 101 -22.75 -0.95 -2.46
C ILE A 101 -21.96 -0.07 -1.50
N PHE A 102 -21.66 1.18 -1.89
CA PHE A 102 -20.73 2.06 -1.17
C PHE A 102 -21.42 3.07 -0.24
N GLY A 103 -22.73 3.26 -0.37
CA GLY A 103 -23.50 4.27 0.36
C GLY A 103 -23.66 5.58 -0.43
N ASP A 104 -24.42 6.51 0.14
CA ASP A 104 -24.64 7.85 -0.40
C ASP A 104 -23.73 8.90 0.25
N GLY A 105 -23.69 10.09 -0.36
CA GLY A 105 -22.94 11.22 0.19
C GLY A 105 -21.42 11.08 0.11
N ASN A 106 -20.74 11.86 0.93
CA ASN A 106 -19.27 11.88 1.02
C ASN A 106 -18.69 10.54 1.52
N GLY A 107 -19.47 9.77 2.30
CA GLY A 107 -19.08 8.44 2.76
C GLY A 107 -18.87 7.47 1.60
N GLY A 108 -19.77 7.48 0.60
CA GLY A 108 -19.65 6.65 -0.60
C GLY A 108 -18.40 6.93 -1.42
N ALA A 109 -18.00 8.19 -1.53
CA ALA A 109 -16.79 8.59 -2.24
C ALA A 109 -15.51 8.03 -1.57
N ILE A 110 -15.41 8.14 -0.24
CA ILE A 110 -14.27 7.63 0.53
C ILE A 110 -14.23 6.10 0.52
N SER A 111 -15.40 5.46 0.58
CA SER A 111 -15.58 4.01 0.48
C SER A 111 -15.10 3.48 -0.87
N LEU A 112 -15.47 4.14 -1.97
CA LEU A 112 -15.02 3.78 -3.32
C LEU A 112 -13.50 3.93 -3.47
N LEU A 113 -12.93 5.03 -2.95
CA LEU A 113 -11.48 5.25 -2.98
C LEU A 113 -10.74 4.12 -2.25
N SER A 114 -11.20 3.75 -1.06
CA SER A 114 -10.61 2.68 -0.24
C SER A 114 -10.67 1.33 -0.96
N PHE A 115 -11.79 1.04 -1.62
CA PHE A 115 -11.97 -0.18 -2.41
C PHE A 115 -11.00 -0.26 -3.60
N LEU A 116 -10.88 0.82 -4.38
CA LEU A 116 -9.96 0.88 -5.53
C LEU A 116 -8.51 0.79 -5.09
N ALA A 117 -8.11 1.51 -4.04
CA ALA A 117 -6.77 1.46 -3.48
C ALA A 117 -6.43 0.04 -2.98
N GLY A 118 -7.35 -0.62 -2.28
CA GLY A 118 -7.20 -1.99 -1.83
C GLY A 118 -7.04 -2.97 -3.00
N GLY A 119 -7.84 -2.82 -4.06
CA GLY A 119 -7.73 -3.59 -5.30
C GLY A 119 -6.36 -3.45 -5.96
N MET A 120 -5.84 -2.22 -6.08
CA MET A 120 -4.50 -1.96 -6.62
C MET A 120 -3.41 -2.63 -5.78
N ILE A 121 -3.50 -2.57 -4.45
CA ILE A 121 -2.54 -3.25 -3.55
C ILE A 121 -2.57 -4.76 -3.77
N VAL A 122 -3.75 -5.36 -3.93
CA VAL A 122 -3.90 -6.80 -4.21
C VAL A 122 -3.28 -7.15 -5.56
N ILE A 123 -3.58 -6.40 -6.61
CA ILE A 123 -3.03 -6.62 -7.96
C ILE A 123 -1.50 -6.51 -7.95
N ILE A 124 -0.96 -5.44 -7.37
CA ILE A 124 0.50 -5.26 -7.26
C ILE A 124 1.13 -6.42 -6.50
N SER A 125 0.51 -6.84 -5.39
CA SER A 125 1.01 -7.99 -4.62
C SER A 125 1.01 -9.29 -5.43
N LEU A 126 -0.04 -9.53 -6.23
CA LEU A 126 -0.13 -10.70 -7.09
C LEU A 126 0.92 -10.66 -8.20
N LEU A 127 1.12 -9.49 -8.81
CA LEU A 127 2.16 -9.29 -9.82
C LEU A 127 3.57 -9.48 -9.24
N SER A 128 3.81 -9.09 -7.98
CA SER A 128 5.11 -9.33 -7.32
C SER A 128 5.50 -10.81 -7.26
N PHE A 129 4.53 -11.73 -7.15
CA PHE A 129 4.81 -13.16 -7.16
C PHE A 129 5.27 -13.69 -8.53
N LEU A 130 5.02 -12.95 -9.62
CA LEU A 130 5.47 -13.32 -10.96
C LEU A 130 6.93 -12.94 -11.22
N PHE A 131 7.51 -12.05 -10.42
CA PHE A 131 8.89 -11.58 -10.58
C PHE A 131 9.82 -12.32 -9.61
N PRO A 132 10.59 -13.32 -10.06
CA PRO A 132 11.48 -14.10 -9.19
C PRO A 132 12.56 -13.26 -8.52
N VAL A 133 12.94 -12.13 -9.12
CA VAL A 133 13.85 -11.12 -8.55
C VAL A 133 13.35 -10.61 -7.20
N ILE A 134 12.04 -10.45 -7.02
CA ILE A 134 11.46 -9.98 -5.75
C ILE A 134 11.40 -11.11 -4.72
N MET A 135 11.22 -12.35 -5.18
CA MET A 135 11.04 -13.51 -4.30
C MET A 135 12.36 -14.05 -3.75
N ARG A 136 13.46 -13.86 -4.49
CA ARG A 136 14.81 -14.36 -4.15
C ARG A 136 15.71 -13.33 -3.47
N VAL A 137 15.17 -12.21 -2.99
CA VAL A 137 15.94 -11.12 -2.36
C VAL A 137 16.80 -11.61 -1.18
N GLU A 138 16.39 -12.69 -0.51
CA GLU A 138 17.16 -13.26 0.58
C GLU A 138 18.35 -14.11 0.10
N GLU A 139 18.26 -14.72 -1.08
CA GLU A 139 19.29 -15.63 -1.65
C GLU A 139 20.50 -14.89 -2.24
N GLU A 140 20.33 -13.63 -2.66
CA GLU A 140 21.38 -12.83 -3.30
C GLU A 140 22.36 -12.29 -2.24
N SER A 141 23.33 -13.10 -1.83
CA SER A 141 24.39 -12.73 -0.88
C SER A 141 25.59 -12.13 -1.61
N TYR A 142 25.97 -10.91 -1.23
CA TYR A 142 27.12 -10.14 -1.73
C TYR A 142 28.47 -10.66 -1.16
N GLU A 143 28.67 -11.97 -1.11
CA GLU A 143 29.91 -12.57 -0.56
C GLU A 143 31.01 -12.77 -1.61
N GLU A 144 30.80 -12.44 -2.90
CA GLU A 144 31.74 -12.80 -3.96
C GLU A 144 32.69 -11.69 -4.46
N GLU A 145 32.64 -10.45 -3.95
CA GLU A 145 33.39 -9.34 -4.55
C GLU A 145 34.45 -8.67 -3.65
N ILE A 146 34.64 -9.13 -2.41
CA ILE A 146 35.64 -8.53 -1.49
C ILE A 146 36.91 -9.39 -1.34
N ASP A 147 36.85 -10.70 -1.60
CA ASP A 147 38.01 -11.58 -1.41
C ASP A 147 38.94 -11.70 -2.64
N GLU A 148 38.55 -11.25 -3.84
CA GLU A 148 39.44 -11.27 -5.02
C GLU A 148 40.31 -10.00 -5.17
N GLU A 149 39.87 -8.84 -4.67
CA GLU A 149 40.65 -7.59 -4.80
C GLU A 149 41.76 -7.47 -3.74
N ASP A 150 41.56 -8.04 -2.55
CA ASP A 150 42.57 -8.09 -1.48
C ASP A 150 43.60 -9.23 -1.66
N PHE A 151 43.35 -10.23 -2.52
CA PHE A 151 44.29 -11.33 -2.78
C PHE A 151 45.27 -11.05 -3.95
N ILE A 152 45.03 -10.01 -4.75
CA ILE A 152 45.86 -9.67 -5.92
C ILE A 152 46.89 -8.57 -5.57
N THR A 153 46.81 -7.95 -4.39
CA THR A 153 47.71 -6.85 -3.98
C THR A 153 48.84 -7.21 -2.99
N ASP A 154 49.07 -8.50 -2.71
CA ASP A 154 50.25 -8.98 -1.96
C ASP A 154 51.45 -9.35 -2.86
#